data_AF-A0A183LNB6-F1
#
_entry.id   AF-A0A183LNB6-F1
#
_cell.length_a   1.000
_cell.length_b   1.000
_cell.length_c   1.000
_cell.angle_alpha   90.00
_cell.angle_beta   90.00
_cell.angle_gamma   90.00
#
_symmetry.space_group_name_H-M   'P 1'
#
loop_
_entity.id
_entity.type
_entity.pdbx_description
1 polymer ?
#
loop_
_entity_poly.entity_id
_entity_poly.type
_entity_poly.pdbx_seq_one_letter_code
_entity_poly.pdbx_strand_id
1 'polypeptide(L)'
;MSQLKLDHHAVQSSQKAKRKHLETLQHVDVIKKFPEHPEKYVFNHSSIELSPVQIQALSLGPKLCNSTSKTSRLRTQIQFENLSNQTHDLVPTSPENFQHFKSTLVDCSHRYVNAQCSKNNLLTKNHLDQLILLKRNKNLIQSKPDKGAGVVLLDRQYLDKMKLILEDDTKFSKLKES
;
A
#
# COMPACT_ATOMS: atom_id res chain seq x y z
N MET A 1 -47.21 3.19 16.93
CA MET A 1 -46.47 1.91 16.86
C MET A 1 -45.58 1.76 15.61
N SER A 2 -45.50 2.77 14.74
CA SER A 2 -44.76 2.73 13.46
C SER A 2 -43.31 3.24 13.54
N GLN A 3 -43.01 4.27 14.35
CA GLN A 3 -41.66 4.84 14.49
C GLN A 3 -40.63 3.83 15.06
N LEU A 4 -40.99 3.10 16.11
CA LEU A 4 -40.11 2.13 16.80
C LEU A 4 -39.61 0.98 15.91
N LYS A 5 -40.34 0.62 14.85
CA LYS A 5 -39.93 -0.44 13.89
C LYS A 5 -38.92 0.07 12.86
N LEU A 6 -39.00 1.34 12.47
CA LEU A 6 -38.06 1.97 11.53
C LEU A 6 -36.67 2.15 12.15
N ASP A 7 -36.62 2.60 13.40
CA ASP A 7 -35.35 2.79 14.13
C ASP A 7 -34.63 1.46 14.36
N HIS A 8 -35.38 0.40 14.66
CA HIS A 8 -34.81 -0.93 14.89
C HIS A 8 -34.18 -1.54 13.63
N HIS A 9 -34.75 -1.25 12.45
CA HIS A 9 -34.26 -1.72 11.16
C HIS A 9 -33.02 -0.93 10.69
N ALA A 10 -32.99 0.39 10.94
CA ALA A 10 -31.84 1.25 10.66
C ALA A 10 -30.62 0.84 11.51
N VAL A 11 -30.81 0.57 12.80
CA VAL A 11 -29.74 0.11 13.71
C VAL A 11 -29.20 -1.25 13.30
N GLN A 12 -30.06 -2.21 12.93
CA GLN A 12 -29.63 -3.53 12.45
C GLN A 12 -28.86 -3.46 11.14
N SER A 13 -29.28 -2.60 10.20
CA SER A 13 -28.57 -2.43 8.91
C SER A 13 -27.17 -1.83 9.11
N SER A 14 -27.02 -0.85 10.02
CA SER A 14 -25.74 -0.23 10.39
C SER A 14 -24.80 -1.23 11.08
N GLN A 15 -25.33 -2.08 11.98
CA GLN A 15 -24.54 -3.14 12.62
C GLN A 15 -24.07 -4.21 11.63
N LYS A 16 -24.91 -4.56 10.64
CA LYS A 16 -24.56 -5.53 9.60
C LYS A 16 -23.52 -4.98 8.63
N ALA A 17 -23.60 -3.70 8.28
CA ALA A 17 -22.58 -3.00 7.49
C ALA A 17 -21.24 -2.92 8.23
N LYS A 18 -21.26 -2.60 9.54
CA LYS A 18 -20.05 -2.59 10.39
C LYS A 18 -19.40 -3.97 10.47
N ARG A 19 -20.19 -5.04 10.61
CA ARG A 19 -19.68 -6.43 10.61
C ARG A 19 -19.02 -6.81 9.30
N LYS A 20 -19.70 -6.57 8.16
CA LYS A 20 -19.10 -6.80 6.83
C LYS A 20 -17.81 -6.00 6.63
N HIS A 21 -17.78 -4.74 7.07
CA HIS A 21 -16.59 -3.91 6.95
C HIS A 21 -15.44 -4.44 7.82
N LEU A 22 -15.73 -4.90 9.04
CA LEU A 22 -14.75 -5.52 9.93
C LEU A 22 -14.20 -6.84 9.36
N GLU A 23 -15.05 -7.69 8.79
CA GLU A 23 -14.65 -8.92 8.09
C GLU A 23 -13.79 -8.62 6.85
N THR A 24 -14.11 -7.55 6.12
CA THR A 24 -13.30 -7.11 4.97
C THR A 24 -11.93 -6.56 5.41
N LEU A 25 -11.87 -5.87 6.55
CA LEU A 25 -10.63 -5.34 7.12
C LEU A 25 -9.76 -6.43 7.77
N GLN A 26 -10.35 -7.52 8.26
CA GLN A 26 -9.61 -8.68 8.79
C GLN A 26 -8.78 -9.39 7.72
N HIS A 27 -9.23 -9.38 6.46
CA HIS A 27 -8.45 -9.89 5.33
C HIS A 27 -7.35 -8.95 4.83
N VAL A 28 -7.30 -7.71 5.33
CA VAL A 28 -6.10 -6.88 5.20
C VAL A 28 -5.16 -7.31 6.31
N ASP A 29 -4.51 -8.46 6.11
CA ASP A 29 -3.37 -8.87 6.92
C ASP A 29 -2.32 -7.77 6.82
N VAL A 30 -2.35 -6.85 7.78
CA VAL A 30 -1.23 -5.96 8.05
C VAL A 30 -0.09 -6.91 8.37
N ILE A 31 0.84 -7.08 7.43
CA ILE A 31 2.02 -7.93 7.61
C ILE A 31 2.78 -7.37 8.81
N LYS A 32 2.59 -7.97 9.99
CA LYS A 32 3.17 -7.52 11.27
C LYS A 32 4.54 -8.15 11.54
N LYS A 33 4.95 -9.13 10.75
CA LYS A 33 6.20 -9.89 10.92
C LYS A 33 6.80 -10.24 9.56
N PHE A 34 8.12 -10.37 9.52
CA PHE A 34 8.81 -10.90 8.35
C PHE A 34 8.50 -12.39 8.17
N PRO A 35 8.57 -12.91 6.93
CA PRO A 35 8.56 -14.35 6.70
C PRO A 35 9.67 -15.04 7.50
N GLU A 36 9.43 -16.26 7.98
CA GLU A 36 10.44 -17.07 8.70
C GLU A 36 11.67 -17.36 7.82
N HIS A 37 11.44 -17.49 6.51
CA HIS A 37 12.45 -17.81 5.49
C HIS A 37 12.44 -16.76 4.37
N PRO A 38 12.97 -15.54 4.61
CA PRO A 38 12.90 -14.43 3.67
C PRO A 38 13.61 -14.73 2.33
N GLU A 39 14.63 -15.58 2.34
CA GLU A 39 15.37 -16.04 1.17
C GLU A 39 14.50 -16.74 0.11
N LYS A 40 13.38 -17.36 0.51
CA LYS A 40 12.46 -18.02 -0.43
C LYS A 40 11.70 -17.04 -1.32
N TYR A 41 11.68 -15.77 -0.95
CA TYR A 41 10.92 -14.70 -1.62
C TYR A 41 11.82 -13.76 -2.43
N VAL A 42 13.14 -13.96 -2.40
CA VAL A 42 14.12 -13.09 -3.06
C VAL A 42 14.97 -13.94 -4.01
N PHE A 43 14.67 -13.82 -5.31
CA PHE A 43 15.39 -14.53 -6.37
C PHE A 43 16.50 -13.64 -6.90
N ASN A 44 17.71 -13.83 -6.38
CA ASN A 44 18.87 -13.08 -6.81
C ASN A 44 19.61 -13.80 -7.95
N HIS A 45 19.49 -13.27 -9.17
CA HIS A 45 20.30 -13.68 -10.33
C HIS A 45 21.21 -12.54 -10.81
N SER A 46 21.48 -11.58 -9.95
CA SER A 46 22.42 -10.49 -10.20
C SER A 46 23.77 -10.78 -9.58
N SER A 47 24.77 -10.01 -9.99
CA SER A 47 26.15 -10.08 -9.51
C SER A 47 26.35 -9.54 -8.08
N ILE A 48 25.33 -8.91 -7.48
CA ILE A 48 25.47 -8.29 -6.16
C ILE A 48 25.13 -9.27 -5.04
N GLU A 49 25.88 -9.18 -3.94
CA GLU A 49 25.55 -9.86 -2.70
C GLU A 49 24.56 -9.03 -1.87
N LEU A 50 23.48 -9.66 -1.43
CA LEU A 50 22.46 -9.00 -0.62
C LEU A 50 22.75 -9.21 0.86
N SER A 51 22.66 -8.13 1.63
CA SER A 51 22.75 -8.24 3.09
C SER A 51 21.47 -8.88 3.65
N PRO A 52 21.53 -9.50 4.86
CA PRO A 52 20.34 -10.07 5.50
C PRO A 52 19.19 -9.06 5.65
N VAL A 53 19.51 -7.79 5.92
CA VAL A 53 18.53 -6.70 6.04
C VAL A 53 17.85 -6.41 4.70
N GLN A 54 18.59 -6.46 3.60
CA GLN A 54 18.04 -6.29 2.26
C GLN A 54 17.13 -7.47 1.90
N ILE A 55 17.53 -8.70 2.19
CA ILE A 55 16.71 -9.91 1.95
C ILE A 55 15.41 -9.81 2.76
N GLN A 56 15.48 -9.46 4.05
CA GLN A 56 14.28 -9.25 4.88
C GLN A 56 13.35 -8.19 4.28
N ALA A 57 13.88 -7.03 3.91
CA ALA A 57 13.08 -5.95 3.32
C ALA A 57 12.43 -6.35 1.98
N LEU A 58 13.17 -7.03 1.11
CA LEU A 58 12.73 -7.46 -0.21
C LEU A 58 11.75 -8.63 -0.14
N SER A 59 11.84 -9.49 0.88
CA SER A 59 10.96 -10.66 1.07
C SER A 59 9.49 -10.27 1.25
N LEU A 60 9.24 -9.03 1.68
CA LEU A 60 7.90 -8.46 1.81
C LEU A 60 7.24 -8.16 0.44
N GLY A 61 8.03 -8.21 -0.62
CA GLY A 61 7.56 -8.00 -1.98
C GLY A 61 7.27 -6.53 -2.34
N PRO A 62 7.02 -6.27 -3.63
CA PRO A 62 6.84 -4.92 -4.15
C PRO A 62 5.48 -4.29 -3.80
N LYS A 63 4.55 -5.06 -3.20
CA LYS A 63 3.23 -4.57 -2.77
C LYS A 63 3.21 -4.10 -1.31
N LEU A 64 4.34 -4.10 -0.61
CA LEU A 64 4.38 -3.64 0.77
C LEU A 64 4.06 -2.14 0.84
N CYS A 65 2.93 -1.81 1.44
CA CYS A 65 2.55 -0.45 1.78
C CYS A 65 3.13 -0.09 3.15
N ASN A 66 4.18 0.72 3.18
CA ASN A 66 4.55 1.42 4.41
C ASN A 66 3.59 2.58 4.63
N SER A 67 2.89 2.59 5.77
CA SER A 67 2.18 3.79 6.20
C SER A 67 3.23 4.89 6.43
N THR A 68 3.29 5.85 5.51
CA THR A 68 4.18 7.00 5.64
C THR A 68 3.72 7.79 6.85
N SER A 69 4.57 7.85 7.88
CA SER A 69 4.26 8.50 9.17
C SER A 69 4.04 10.01 9.10
N LYS A 70 4.20 10.62 7.92
CA LYS A 70 4.02 12.04 7.70
C LYS A 70 2.75 12.27 6.90
N THR A 71 1.62 12.19 7.58
CA THR A 71 0.40 12.80 7.06
C THR A 71 0.69 14.30 6.89
N SER A 72 0.69 14.78 5.63
CA SER A 72 0.90 16.21 5.37
C SER A 72 -0.28 16.99 5.94
N ARG A 73 -0.03 17.81 6.96
CA ARG A 73 -1.06 18.65 7.62
C ARG A 73 -1.86 19.44 6.60
N LEU A 74 -1.18 20.08 5.64
CA LEU A 74 -1.81 20.85 4.58
C LEU A 74 -2.71 19.96 3.71
N ARG A 75 -2.20 18.79 3.28
CA ARG A 75 -2.99 17.86 2.46
C ARG A 75 -4.21 17.35 3.19
N THR A 76 -4.09 17.04 4.48
CA THR A 76 -5.22 16.66 5.33
C THR A 76 -6.25 17.76 5.40
N GLN A 77 -5.84 18.99 5.71
CA GLN A 77 -6.75 20.13 5.81
C GLN A 77 -7.52 20.34 4.49
N ILE A 78 -6.83 20.27 3.35
CA ILE A 78 -7.47 20.34 2.02
C ILE A 78 -8.51 19.23 1.83
N GLN A 79 -8.23 18.00 2.27
CA GLN A 79 -9.19 16.89 2.15
C GLN A 79 -10.42 17.08 3.03
N PHE A 80 -10.25 17.61 4.24
CA PHE A 80 -11.37 17.94 5.13
C PHE A 80 -12.20 19.12 4.61
N GLU A 81 -11.56 20.10 3.98
CA GLU A 81 -12.24 21.20 3.29
C GLU A 81 -13.05 20.68 2.09
N ASN A 82 -12.45 19.83 1.26
CA ASN A 82 -13.15 19.18 0.16
C ASN A 82 -14.36 18.38 0.64
N LEU A 83 -14.25 17.66 1.75
CA LEU A 83 -15.36 16.93 2.37
C LEU A 83 -16.48 17.91 2.82
N SER A 84 -16.11 19.03 3.44
CA SER A 84 -17.08 20.07 3.80
C SER A 84 -17.78 20.64 2.56
N ASN A 85 -17.05 20.86 1.47
CA ASN A 85 -17.60 21.38 0.21
C ASN A 85 -18.53 20.36 -0.46
N GLN A 86 -18.25 19.06 -0.36
CA GLN A 86 -19.17 18.02 -0.85
C GLN A 86 -20.52 18.02 -0.13
N THR A 87 -20.59 18.59 1.07
CA THR A 87 -21.84 18.70 1.85
C THR A 87 -22.56 20.03 1.66
N HIS A 88 -22.08 20.94 0.81
CA HIS A 88 -22.62 22.30 0.69
C HIS A 88 -24.07 22.37 0.19
N ASP A 89 -24.47 21.42 -0.66
CA ASP A 89 -25.83 21.32 -1.20
C ASP A 89 -26.85 20.74 -0.19
N LEU A 90 -26.38 20.25 0.96
CA LEU A 90 -27.23 19.66 1.98
C LEU A 90 -27.81 20.74 2.88
N VAL A 91 -29.13 20.69 3.09
CA VAL A 91 -29.81 21.57 4.04
C VAL A 91 -29.66 21.01 5.46
N PRO A 92 -29.07 21.75 6.41
CA PRO A 92 -28.95 21.29 7.77
C PRO A 92 -30.31 21.24 8.46
N THR A 93 -30.54 20.20 9.27
CA THR A 93 -31.79 20.04 10.03
C THR A 93 -31.99 21.13 11.08
N SER A 94 -30.89 21.70 11.61
CA SER A 94 -30.91 22.89 12.45
C SER A 94 -29.56 23.63 12.40
N PRO A 95 -29.51 24.92 12.78
CA PRO A 95 -28.26 25.68 12.88
C PRO A 95 -27.25 25.04 13.84
N GLU A 96 -27.72 24.47 14.95
CA GLU A 96 -26.90 23.81 15.96
C GLU A 96 -26.24 22.55 15.38
N ASN A 97 -26.98 21.76 14.60
CA ASN A 97 -26.45 20.57 13.93
C ASN A 97 -25.37 20.92 12.91
N PHE A 98 -25.51 22.04 12.21
CA PHE A 98 -24.49 22.54 11.29
C PHE A 98 -23.21 22.98 12.00
N GLN A 99 -23.35 23.68 13.12
CA GLN A 99 -22.19 24.06 13.94
C GLN A 99 -21.50 22.83 14.54
N HIS A 100 -22.28 21.87 15.06
CA HIS A 100 -21.76 20.60 15.57
C HIS A 100 -20.99 19.83 14.49
N PHE A 101 -21.53 19.77 13.26
CA PHE A 101 -20.85 19.13 12.13
C PHE A 101 -19.51 19.80 11.81
N LYS A 102 -19.47 21.14 11.71
CA LYS A 102 -18.21 21.89 11.50
C LYS A 102 -17.19 21.64 12.59
N SER A 103 -17.61 21.70 13.86
CA SER A 103 -16.73 21.42 15.01
C SER A 103 -16.19 19.99 14.94
N THR A 104 -17.04 19.02 14.61
CA THR A 104 -16.65 17.61 14.49
C THR A 104 -15.63 17.42 13.36
N LEU A 105 -15.82 18.06 12.21
CA LEU A 105 -14.86 18.01 11.10
C LEU A 105 -13.49 18.56 11.49
N VAL A 106 -13.47 19.72 12.16
CA VAL A 106 -12.25 20.35 12.65
C VAL A 106 -11.55 19.45 13.68
N ASP A 107 -12.29 18.91 14.65
CA ASP A 107 -11.76 17.98 15.64
C ASP A 107 -11.21 16.71 14.99
N CYS A 108 -11.92 16.13 14.02
CA CYS A 108 -11.44 14.98 13.26
C CYS A 108 -10.14 15.30 12.50
N SER A 109 -10.05 16.47 11.87
CA SER A 109 -8.84 16.93 11.18
C SER A 109 -7.65 17.05 12.14
N HIS A 110 -7.85 17.73 13.28
CA HIS A 110 -6.82 17.85 14.31
C HIS A 110 -6.40 16.50 14.87
N ARG A 111 -7.37 15.63 15.20
CA ARG A 111 -7.09 14.28 15.69
C ARG A 111 -6.34 13.46 14.66
N TYR A 112 -6.66 13.56 13.37
CA TYR A 112 -5.98 12.81 12.32
C TYR A 112 -4.55 13.30 12.06
N VAL A 113 -4.32 14.61 12.08
CA VAL A 113 -2.97 15.20 11.96
C VAL A 113 -2.11 14.86 13.18
N ASN A 114 -2.70 14.91 14.38
CA ASN A 114 -1.99 14.71 15.64
C ASN A 114 -1.94 13.24 16.08
N ALA A 115 -2.75 12.36 15.49
CA ALA A 115 -2.66 10.93 15.71
C ALA A 115 -1.30 10.47 15.21
N GLN A 116 -0.39 10.22 16.15
CA GLN A 116 0.77 9.42 15.85
C GLN A 116 0.23 8.03 15.49
N CYS A 117 0.21 7.69 14.19
CA CYS A 117 0.13 6.29 13.81
C CYS A 117 1.24 5.58 14.57
N SER A 118 0.85 4.71 15.50
CA SER A 118 1.76 3.86 16.25
C SER A 118 2.80 3.30 15.28
N LYS A 119 4.07 3.62 15.53
CA LYS A 119 5.23 3.35 14.66
C LYS A 119 5.58 1.86 14.62
N ASN A 120 4.59 0.98 14.64
CA ASN A 120 4.77 -0.46 14.44
C ASN A 120 4.96 -0.74 12.95
N ASN A 121 5.89 -0.02 12.32
CA ASN A 121 6.31 -0.28 10.96
C ASN A 121 7.24 -1.49 11.02
N LEU A 122 6.90 -2.53 10.27
CA LEU A 122 7.74 -3.71 10.13
C LEU A 122 9.14 -3.35 9.60
N LEU A 123 9.22 -2.34 8.74
CA LEU A 123 10.48 -1.79 8.22
C LEU A 123 11.05 -0.72 9.14
N THR A 124 12.25 -1.00 9.68
CA THR A 124 13.06 -0.01 10.41
C THR A 124 13.73 0.98 9.46
N LYS A 125 14.27 2.08 10.01
CA LYS A 125 15.05 3.05 9.24
C LYS A 125 16.22 2.40 8.47
N ASN A 126 16.90 1.44 9.09
CA ASN A 126 17.99 0.71 8.43
C ASN A 126 17.50 -0.04 7.19
N HIS A 127 16.34 -0.69 7.25
CA HIS A 127 15.76 -1.34 6.06
C HIS A 127 15.48 -0.33 4.94
N LEU A 128 14.92 0.84 5.28
CA LEU A 128 14.64 1.89 4.30
C LEU A 128 15.91 2.42 3.64
N ASP A 129 16.94 2.69 4.44
CA ASP A 129 18.23 3.19 3.94
C ASP A 129 18.88 2.15 3.01
N GLN A 130 18.84 0.87 3.37
CA GLN A 130 19.33 -0.24 2.52
C GLN A 130 18.54 -0.37 1.21
N LEU A 131 17.22 -0.25 1.24
CA LEU A 131 16.40 -0.25 0.02
C LEU A 131 16.70 0.96 -0.87
N ILE A 132 16.95 2.13 -0.29
CA ILE A 132 17.35 3.32 -1.05
C ILE A 132 18.72 3.11 -1.72
N LEU A 133 19.68 2.50 -1.02
CA LEU A 133 20.98 2.15 -1.61
C LEU A 133 20.83 1.18 -2.78
N LEU A 134 20.04 0.11 -2.62
CA LEU A 134 19.75 -0.82 -3.71
C LEU A 134 19.08 -0.12 -4.91
N LYS A 135 18.09 0.73 -4.66
CA LYS A 135 17.38 1.48 -5.71
C LYS A 135 18.29 2.44 -6.49
N ARG A 136 19.34 2.96 -5.86
CA ARG A 136 20.32 3.85 -6.51
C ARG A 136 21.22 3.11 -7.50
N ASN A 137 21.36 1.78 -7.38
CA ASN A 137 22.14 0.99 -8.30
C ASN A 137 21.41 0.83 -9.64
N LYS A 138 21.80 1.61 -10.66
CA LYS A 138 21.20 1.60 -12.00
C LYS A 138 21.48 0.32 -12.80
N ASN A 139 22.48 -0.44 -12.38
CA ASN A 139 22.85 -1.71 -13.01
C ASN A 139 21.96 -2.86 -12.55
N LEU A 140 21.14 -2.65 -11.52
CA LEU A 140 20.22 -3.64 -10.99
C LEU A 140 18.82 -3.43 -11.56
N ILE A 141 18.18 -4.51 -11.99
CA ILE A 141 16.77 -4.56 -12.37
C ILE A 141 16.03 -5.30 -11.27
N GLN A 142 15.02 -4.64 -10.71
CA GLN A 142 14.09 -5.25 -9.75
C GLN A 142 12.76 -5.51 -10.46
N SER A 143 12.33 -6.76 -10.51
CA SER A 143 11.05 -7.16 -11.12
C SER A 143 10.24 -8.07 -10.21
N LYS A 144 8.97 -8.28 -10.57
CA LYS A 144 8.11 -9.28 -9.95
C LYS A 144 8.39 -10.64 -10.59
N PRO A 145 8.35 -11.73 -9.80
CA PRO A 145 8.35 -13.07 -10.37
C PRO A 145 7.06 -13.31 -11.17
N ASP A 146 7.13 -14.19 -12.17
CA ASP A 146 5.98 -14.62 -12.97
C ASP A 146 4.90 -15.29 -12.10
N LYS A 147 5.33 -16.09 -11.11
CA LYS A 147 4.46 -16.78 -10.16
C LYS A 147 4.86 -16.48 -8.73
N GLY A 148 3.85 -16.32 -7.88
CA GLY A 148 4.01 -16.13 -6.44
C GLY A 148 4.24 -14.68 -6.01
N ALA A 149 4.46 -14.53 -4.70
CA ALA A 149 4.88 -13.26 -4.10
C ALA A 149 6.39 -13.28 -3.95
N GLY A 150 7.07 -12.18 -4.31
CA GLY A 150 8.52 -12.08 -4.18
C GLY A 150 9.12 -10.99 -5.06
N VAL A 151 10.43 -10.98 -5.13
CA VAL A 151 11.24 -10.05 -5.93
C VAL A 151 12.29 -10.85 -6.69
N VAL A 152 12.46 -10.51 -7.97
CA VAL A 152 13.57 -10.99 -8.79
C VAL A 152 14.55 -9.85 -9.00
N LEU A 153 15.84 -10.14 -8.83
CA LEU A 153 16.94 -9.20 -9.06
C LEU A 153 17.82 -9.72 -10.19
N LEU A 154 18.03 -8.88 -11.20
CA LEU A 154 18.83 -9.18 -12.40
C LEU A 154 19.85 -8.08 -12.64
N ASP A 155 20.99 -8.43 -13.23
CA ASP A 155 21.89 -7.42 -13.80
C ASP A 155 21.30 -6.86 -15.10
N ARG A 156 21.51 -5.57 -15.36
CA ARG A 156 21.04 -4.92 -16.59
C ARG A 156 21.64 -5.54 -17.86
N GLN A 157 22.85 -6.08 -17.76
CA GLN A 157 23.52 -6.85 -18.83
C GLN A 157 22.74 -8.12 -19.24
N TYR A 158 21.83 -8.61 -18.40
CA TYR A 158 20.94 -9.71 -18.75
C TYR A 158 20.11 -9.40 -20.00
N LEU A 159 19.65 -8.15 -20.17
CA LEU A 159 18.88 -7.75 -21.34
C LEU A 159 19.71 -7.84 -22.63
N ASP A 160 20.99 -7.45 -22.56
CA ASP A 160 21.90 -7.53 -23.70
C ASP A 160 22.19 -9.00 -24.06
N LYS A 161 22.43 -9.86 -23.06
CA LYS A 161 22.61 -11.29 -23.25
C LYS A 161 21.36 -11.95 -23.84
N MET A 162 20.18 -11.58 -23.36
CA MET A 162 18.93 -12.10 -23.89
C MET A 162 18.70 -11.66 -25.34
N LYS A 163 19.02 -10.42 -25.67
CA LYS A 163 18.95 -9.92 -27.04
C LYS A 163 19.89 -10.69 -27.96
N LEU A 164 21.13 -10.92 -27.55
CA LEU A 164 22.10 -11.73 -28.30
C LEU A 164 21.60 -13.16 -28.54
N ILE A 165 20.96 -13.78 -27.55
CA ILE A 165 20.38 -15.13 -27.71
C ILE A 165 19.23 -15.10 -28.72
N LEU A 166 18.35 -14.10 -28.66
CA LEU A 166 17.19 -14.00 -29.56
C LEU A 166 17.57 -13.61 -30.99
N GLU A 167 18.74 -13.01 -31.18
CA GLU A 167 19.32 -12.68 -32.50
C GLU A 167 20.14 -13.83 -33.10
N ASP A 168 20.27 -14.96 -32.38
CA ASP A 168 20.95 -16.16 -32.88
C ASP A 168 20.07 -16.89 -33.90
N ASP A 169 20.22 -16.51 -35.18
CA ASP A 169 19.52 -17.11 -36.32
C ASP A 169 19.84 -18.60 -36.54
N THR A 170 20.85 -19.16 -35.84
CA THR A 170 21.13 -20.60 -35.88
C THR A 170 20.20 -21.40 -34.96
N LYS A 171 19.63 -20.77 -33.94
CA LYS A 171 18.76 -21.41 -32.94
C LYS A 171 17.32 -20.95 -33.02
N PHE A 172 17.10 -19.71 -33.41
CA PHE A 172 15.78 -19.09 -33.48
C PHE A 172 15.51 -18.65 -34.91
N SER A 173 14.27 -18.83 -35.37
CA SER A 173 13.82 -18.30 -36.65
C SER A 173 12.58 -17.46 -36.42
N LYS A 174 12.49 -16.33 -37.12
CA LYS A 174 11.30 -15.48 -37.05
C LYS A 174 10.16 -16.17 -37.79
N LEU A 175 9.03 -16.36 -37.10
CA LEU A 175 7.80 -16.78 -37.74
C LEU A 175 7.36 -15.68 -38.71
N LYS A 176 7.30 -15.99 -40.01
CA LYS A 176 6.70 -15.09 -41.00
C LYS A 176 5.20 -15.30 -40.93
N GLU A 177 4.44 -14.29 -40.52
CA GLU A 177 2.98 -14.30 -40.64
C GLU A 177 2.62 -14.23 -42.13
N SER A 178 1.82 -15.21 -42.57
CA SER A 178 1.31 -15.38 -43.94
C SER A 178 -0.09 -14.82 -44.09
#